data_AF-A0A257Q1W9-F1
#
_entry.id   AF-A0A257Q1W9-F1
#
_cell.length_a   1.000
_cell.length_b   1.000
_cell.length_c   1.000
_cell.angle_alpha   90.00
_cell.angle_beta   90.00
_cell.angle_gamma   90.00
#
_symmetry.space_group_name_H-M   'P 1'
#
loop_
_entity.id
_entity.type
_entity.pdbx_description
1 polymer ?
#
loop_
_entity_poly.entity_id
_entity_poly.type
_entity_poly.pdbx_seq_one_letter_code
_entity_poly.pdbx_strand_id
1 'polypeptide(L)' 'AQRRALFGAALPDTGSAALIAIGSNLAKPRWILALGRITPDGFNPSQGTLFLMQIGELVTAYLTCEHTSAS' A
#
# COMPACT_ATOMS: atom_id res chain seq x y z
N ALA A 1 12.54 11.86 -7.57
CA ALA A 1 12.65 10.60 -8.33
C ALA A 1 11.70 9.51 -7.79
N GLN A 2 11.79 9.13 -6.52
CA GLN A 2 10.99 8.04 -5.91
C GLN A 2 9.46 8.26 -5.95
N ARG A 3 8.97 9.47 -5.68
CA ARG A 3 7.53 9.81 -5.82
C ARG A 3 6.96 9.49 -7.20
N ARG A 4 7.71 9.87 -8.26
CA ARG A 4 7.28 9.68 -9.66
C ARG A 4 7.26 8.19 -10.04
N ALA A 5 8.13 7.38 -9.45
CA ALA A 5 8.13 5.93 -9.64
C ALA A 5 6.93 5.25 -8.95
N LEU A 6 6.46 5.79 -7.81
CA LEU A 6 5.35 5.22 -7.04
C LEU A 6 3.96 5.69 -7.50
N PHE A 7 3.84 6.97 -7.88
CA PHE A 7 2.54 7.61 -8.12
C PHE A 7 2.38 8.21 -9.53
N GLY A 8 3.40 8.10 -10.39
CA GLY A 8 3.36 8.64 -11.74
C GLY A 8 3.15 10.16 -11.81
N ALA A 9 2.45 10.61 -12.85
CA ALA A 9 2.05 12.01 -13.05
C ALA A 9 0.62 12.31 -12.57
N ALA A 10 -0.10 11.30 -12.11
CA ALA A 10 -1.54 11.37 -11.85
C ALA A 10 -1.90 11.89 -10.45
N LEU A 11 -1.00 11.80 -9.47
CA LEU A 11 -1.23 12.41 -8.16
C LEU A 11 -0.68 13.85 -8.10
N PRO A 12 -1.49 14.84 -7.67
CA PRO A 12 -1.00 16.17 -7.29
C PRO A 12 0.00 16.07 -6.13
N ASP A 13 0.73 17.14 -5.82
CA ASP A 13 1.77 17.15 -4.78
C ASP A 13 1.27 16.50 -3.48
N THR A 14 1.81 15.32 -3.17
CA THR A 14 1.47 14.52 -2.00
C THR A 14 2.23 15.02 -0.79
N GLY A 15 1.53 15.52 0.22
CA GLY A 15 2.12 15.84 1.52
C GLY A 15 2.50 14.61 2.35
N SER A 16 1.79 13.49 2.17
CA SER A 16 2.13 12.21 2.83
C SER A 16 1.86 11.01 1.95
N ALA A 17 2.58 9.92 2.23
CA ALA A 17 2.40 8.64 1.56
C ALA A 17 2.58 7.48 2.54
N ALA A 18 1.82 6.40 2.34
CA ALA A 18 2.00 5.12 2.99
C ALA A 18 2.32 4.05 1.95
N LEU A 19 3.29 3.20 2.26
CA LEU A 19 3.69 2.06 1.44
C LEU A 19 3.41 0.78 2.23
N ILE A 20 2.64 -0.12 1.64
CA ILE A 20 2.23 -1.37 2.27
C ILE A 20 2.74 -2.52 1.39
N ALA A 21 3.54 -3.40 1.97
CA ALA A 21 4.00 -4.61 1.31
C ALA A 21 2.83 -5.61 1.22
N ILE A 22 2.60 -6.17 0.03
CA ILE A 22 1.48 -7.08 -0.25
C ILE A 22 2.02 -8.43 -0.73
N GLY A 23 1.55 -9.50 -0.09
CA GLY A 23 1.90 -10.86 -0.45
C GLY A 23 1.82 -11.81 0.74
N SER A 24 1.79 -13.11 0.44
CA SER A 24 1.76 -14.19 1.44
C SER A 24 3.04 -14.28 2.29
N ASN A 25 4.15 -13.73 1.79
CA ASN A 25 5.41 -13.62 2.52
C ASN A 25 5.91 -12.17 2.52
N LEU A 26 5.78 -11.48 3.64
CA LEU A 26 6.20 -10.07 3.78
C LEU A 26 7.72 -9.87 3.70
N ALA A 27 8.53 -10.91 3.90
CA ALA A 27 9.99 -10.83 3.69
C ALA A 27 10.37 -10.81 2.20
N LYS A 28 9.45 -11.23 1.31
CA LYS A 28 9.59 -11.19 -0.15
C LYS A 28 8.24 -10.82 -0.78
N PRO A 29 7.80 -9.55 -0.61
CA PRO A 29 6.49 -9.14 -1.09
C PRO A 29 6.45 -9.16 -2.61
N ARG A 30 5.34 -9.65 -3.17
CA ARG A 30 5.14 -9.71 -4.62
C ARG A 30 4.66 -8.38 -5.18
N TRP A 31 3.96 -7.59 -4.36
CA TRP A 31 3.44 -6.28 -4.74
C TRP A 31 3.66 -5.24 -3.63
N ILE A 32 3.59 -3.97 -4.01
CA ILE A 32 3.56 -2.84 -3.08
C ILE A 32 2.31 -2.03 -3.39
N LEU A 33 1.49 -1.79 -2.37
CA LEU A 33 0.39 -0.84 -2.41
C LEU A 33 0.91 0.53 -1.96
N ALA A 34 0.75 1.54 -2.80
CA ALA A 34 1.12 2.91 -2.51
C ALA A 34 -0.14 3.77 -2.34
N LEU A 35 -0.29 4.40 -1.18
CA LEU A 35 -1.37 5.33 -0.88
C LEU A 35 -0.79 6.73 -0.71
N GLY A 36 -1.33 7.71 -1.43
CA GLY A 36 -0.89 9.11 -1.36
C GLY A 36 -2.00 10.02 -0.86
N ARG A 37 -1.64 11.01 -0.05
CA ARG A 37 -2.54 12.08 0.42
C ARG A 37 -1.89 13.44 0.22
N ILE A 38 -2.71 14.45 -0.07
CA ILE A 38 -2.27 15.84 -0.20
C ILE A 38 -1.87 16.40 1.17
N THR A 39 -2.62 16.07 2.22
CA THR A 39 -2.34 16.51 3.60
C THR A 39 -1.06 15.88 4.15
N PRO A 40 -0.15 16.65 4.76
CA PRO A 40 1.15 16.17 5.23
C PRO A 40 1.09 15.21 6.44
N ASP A 41 0.07 15.32 7.28
CA ASP A 41 -0.11 14.42 8.43
C ASP A 41 -1.03 13.22 8.13
N GLY A 42 -1.42 13.04 6.87
CA GLY A 42 -2.45 12.07 6.48
C GLY A 42 -2.11 10.61 6.74
N PHE A 43 -0.83 10.28 6.86
CA PHE A 43 -0.31 8.95 7.22
C PHE A 43 0.71 9.02 8.35
N ASN A 44 0.54 9.96 9.28
CA ASN A 44 1.46 10.14 10.40
C ASN A 44 1.45 8.89 11.31
N PRO A 45 2.59 8.20 11.52
CA PRO A 45 2.64 6.98 12.33
C PRO A 45 2.19 7.18 13.78
N SER A 46 2.35 8.40 14.33
CA SER A 46 1.92 8.74 15.69
C SER A 46 0.40 8.75 15.88
N GLN A 47 -0.37 8.86 14.79
CA GLN A 47 -1.84 8.84 14.81
C GLN A 47 -2.42 7.43 14.65
N GLY A 48 -1.56 6.41 14.50
CA GLY A 48 -1.95 5.01 14.36
C GLY A 48 -1.94 4.53 12.92
N THR A 49 -1.29 3.38 12.70
CA THR A 49 -1.15 2.74 11.38
C THR A 49 -1.98 1.46 11.25
N LEU A 50 -2.79 1.12 12.25
CA LEU A 50 -3.57 -0.13 12.31
C LEU A 50 -4.45 -0.31 11.08
N PHE A 51 -5.10 0.77 10.62
CA PHE A 51 -5.95 0.72 9.43
C PHE A 51 -5.16 0.38 8.15
N LEU A 52 -3.89 0.82 8.04
CA LEU A 52 -3.03 0.49 6.90
C LEU A 52 -2.67 -0.99 6.90
N MET A 53 -2.46 -1.58 8.07
CA MET A 53 -2.23 -3.02 8.20
C MET A 53 -3.45 -3.81 7.76
N GLN A 54 -4.64 -3.45 8.24
CA GLN A 54 -5.90 -4.10 7.85
C GLN A 54 -6.18 -4.00 6.35
N ILE A 55 -5.89 -2.86 5.72
CA ILE A 55 -5.97 -2.70 4.27
C ILE A 55 -5.00 -3.67 3.57
N GLY A 56 -3.76 -3.77 4.05
CA GLY A 56 -2.76 -4.69 3.50
C GLY A 56 -3.18 -6.16 3.58
N GLU A 57 -3.73 -6.57 4.71
CA GLU A 57 -4.28 -7.91 4.93
C GLU A 57 -5.45 -8.20 3.99
N LEU A 58 -6.40 -7.26 3.87
CA LEU A 58 -7.57 -7.40 3.01
C LEU A 58 -7.18 -7.53 1.53
N VAL A 59 -6.28 -6.67 1.06
CA VAL A 59 -5.79 -6.72 -0.33
C VAL A 59 -5.01 -8.00 -0.59
N THR A 60 -4.18 -8.43 0.36
CA THR A 60 -3.46 -9.72 0.26
C THR A 60 -4.43 -10.89 0.16
N ALA A 61 -5.45 -10.93 1.01
CA ALA A 61 -6.47 -11.99 0.97
C ALA A 61 -7.19 -12.02 -0.38
N TYR A 62 -7.64 -10.86 -0.88
CA TYR A 62 -8.29 -10.76 -2.18
C TYR A 62 -7.41 -11.27 -3.33
N LEU A 63 -6.16 -10.81 -3.42
CA LEU A 63 -5.24 -11.18 -4.49
C LEU A 63 -4.77 -12.65 -4.44
N THR A 64 -4.83 -13.28 -3.26
CA THR A 64 -4.44 -14.69 -3.08
C THR A 64 -5.62 -15.65 -3.18
N CYS A 65 -6.86 -15.17 -2.99
CA CYS A 65 -8.08 -15.97 -3.14
C CYS A 65 -8.24 -16.49 -4.58
N GLU A 66 -7.93 -15.66 -5.57
CA GLU A 66 -8.00 -15.97 -7.02
C GLU A 66 -6.99 -17.04 -7.48
N HIS A 67 -5.90 -17.27 -6.72
CA HIS A 67 -4.85 -18.23 -7.09
C HIS A 67 -5.11 -19.67 -6.62
N THR A 68 -6.18 -19.92 -5.86
CA THR A 68 -6.57 -21.27 -5.40
C THR A 68 -7.58 -21.94 -6.33
N SER A 69 -8.15 -21.22 -7.31
CA SER A 69 -9.21 -21.72 -8.19
C SER A 69 -8.72 -22.22 -9.56
N ALA A 70 -7.41 -22.21 -9.81
CA ALA A 70 -6.81 -22.82 -11.00
C ALA A 70 -5.92 -23.99 -10.55
N SER A 71 -6.55 -25.15 -10.28
CA SER A 71 -5.89 -26.46 -10.31
C SER A 71 -5.87 -27.01 -11.73
#